data_AF-A0A227KTM3-F1
#
_entry.id   AF-A0A227KTM3-F1
#
_cell.length_a   1.000
_cell.length_b   1.000
_cell.length_c   1.000
_cell.angle_alpha   90.00
_cell.angle_beta   90.00
_cell.angle_gamma   90.00
#
_symmetry.space_group_name_H-M   'P 1'
#
loop_
_entity.id
_entity.type
_entity.pdbx_description
1 polymer ?
#
loop_
_entity_poly.entity_id
_entity_poly.type
_entity_poly.pdbx_seq_one_letter_code
_entity_poly.pdbx_strand_id
1 'polypeptide(L)'
;MNKIYKKIWNKARGCFVAVSEAVSSACQRAGKPTIIGISSLLLPLTTHAAVTLEGNHSFDEMIYSKHHIMASDYIVTGDLTVGNGSYGSVVWTSKDYTNNNQVLTVQGNLHIDNGGKLTVSHNGDGGAQLNGTVNVGGNLNVSGELALGSGNEGDKDSSISNLNVGNTWKITQTGFVDVHRDYRNTHINVYSKTIDSEGILDLTRIKDGSISTENLFVRGGTFNQTNNIQTYASNSLSVLGGTLSNESSLVVGGKSGQFSVGNSLTLGGGNLTNRNLLTQIAGNINITGGSYDFGTLNKSNDSLTNAGTLEITQFNQSGGSASNTGNLSLGNADLYGSLTSSGTLNFTGNVISRGNLSSAGTLNNRGSWTETNAFTIAGNLNNTGAINFQNGFTFASNGKLNSSGTIQTNNASNVFDSLGSQGQTALTTVSINAQFPEETKTALTDLFRHYVPGSVAQNLIVHAKFTGGKVIVTGVNLTQTQAADLMEAFKSKFVVFEFYRLSSFSSSRRTK
;
A
#
# COMPACT_ATOMS: atom_id res chain seq x y z
N MET A 1 -8.98 -12.86 40.89
CA MET A 1 -10.08 -11.89 41.08
C MET A 1 -11.40 -12.62 40.95
N ASN A 2 -12.18 -12.69 42.04
CA ASN A 2 -13.52 -13.29 42.00
C ASN A 2 -14.46 -12.37 41.22
N LYS A 3 -14.98 -12.85 40.07
CA LYS A 3 -15.99 -12.12 39.31
C LYS A 3 -17.36 -12.41 39.95
N ILE A 4 -17.96 -11.38 40.53
CA ILE A 4 -19.32 -11.46 41.08
C ILE A 4 -20.30 -11.33 39.90
N TYR A 5 -21.17 -12.32 39.71
CA TYR A 5 -22.22 -12.29 38.71
C TYR A 5 -23.59 -12.25 39.40
N LYS A 6 -24.44 -11.30 39.01
CA LYS A 6 -25.85 -11.29 39.42
C LYS A 6 -26.67 -12.10 38.41
N LYS A 7 -27.51 -13.02 38.90
CA LYS A 7 -28.49 -13.75 38.09
C LYS A 7 -29.79 -12.94 38.03
N ILE A 8 -30.26 -12.63 36.83
CA ILE A 8 -31.50 -11.86 36.61
C ILE A 8 -32.42 -12.66 35.68
N TRP A 9 -33.71 -12.74 36.02
CA TRP A 9 -34.73 -13.36 35.18
C TRP A 9 -35.06 -12.45 34.00
N ASN A 10 -34.84 -12.91 32.76
CA ASN A 10 -35.18 -12.16 31.57
C ASN A 10 -36.52 -12.61 31.00
N LYS A 11 -37.55 -11.77 31.17
CA LYS A 11 -38.93 -12.07 30.73
C LYS A 11 -39.10 -12.22 29.22
N ALA A 12 -38.25 -11.60 28.40
CA ALA A 12 -38.31 -11.72 26.95
C ALA A 12 -37.68 -13.02 26.43
N ARG A 13 -36.76 -13.62 27.20
CA ARG A 13 -36.03 -14.85 26.83
C ARG A 13 -36.46 -16.07 27.64
N GLY A 14 -37.29 -15.91 28.67
CA GLY A 14 -37.79 -17.00 29.50
C GLY A 14 -36.71 -17.76 30.30
N CYS A 15 -35.54 -17.15 30.53
CA CYS A 15 -34.42 -17.79 31.22
C CYS A 15 -33.66 -16.82 32.14
N PHE A 16 -32.88 -17.38 33.07
CA PHE A 16 -31.96 -16.61 33.93
C PHE A 16 -30.67 -16.32 33.19
N VAL A 17 -30.23 -15.05 33.22
CA VAL A 17 -29.00 -14.59 32.57
C VAL A 17 -28.06 -14.00 33.62
N ALA A 18 -26.76 -14.26 33.47
CA ALA A 18 -25.71 -13.69 34.31
C ALA A 18 -25.10 -12.46 33.61
N VAL A 19 -25.03 -11.32 34.30
CA VAL A 19 -24.44 -10.07 33.77
C VAL A 19 -23.26 -9.66 34.64
N SER A 20 -22.14 -9.27 34.01
CA SER A 20 -20.98 -8.70 34.70
C SER A 20 -21.05 -7.17 34.73
N GLU A 21 -20.98 -6.57 35.91
CA GLU A 21 -20.85 -5.11 36.07
C GLU A 21 -19.38 -4.72 35.82
N ALA A 22 -19.03 -4.46 34.57
CA ALA A 22 -17.84 -3.70 34.22
C ALA A 22 -18.19 -2.77 33.06
N VAL A 23 -18.37 -1.49 33.36
CA VAL A 23 -18.67 -0.45 32.37
C VAL A 23 -17.55 0.59 32.41
N SER A 24 -17.04 0.97 31.25
CA SER A 24 -16.51 2.31 31.02
C SER A 24 -16.69 2.71 29.56
N SER A 25 -17.76 3.49 29.36
CA SER A 25 -17.88 4.69 28.52
C SER A 25 -16.99 4.85 27.26
N ALA A 26 -17.61 4.71 26.09
CA ALA A 26 -17.29 5.48 24.88
C ALA A 26 -18.59 5.86 24.17
N CYS A 27 -18.57 7.04 23.55
CA CYS A 27 -19.70 7.91 23.27
C CYS A 27 -20.78 7.37 22.31
N GLN A 28 -22.02 7.79 22.59
CA GLN A 28 -23.15 7.72 21.68
C GLN A 28 -23.00 8.80 20.60
N ARG A 29 -22.89 8.41 19.33
CA ARG A 29 -23.46 9.14 18.18
C ARG A 29 -23.77 8.16 17.05
N ALA A 30 -24.90 8.43 16.41
CA ALA A 30 -25.65 7.54 15.54
C ALA A 30 -24.89 7.14 14.26
N GLY A 31 -25.09 5.89 13.85
CA GLY A 31 -24.58 5.32 12.61
C GLY A 31 -24.06 3.92 12.86
N LYS A 32 -24.93 2.92 12.69
CA LYS A 32 -24.68 1.48 12.95
C LYS A 32 -23.28 1.02 12.45
N PRO A 33 -22.35 0.65 13.33
CA PRO A 33 -21.24 -0.21 12.96
C PRO A 33 -21.58 -1.63 13.47
N THR A 34 -21.88 -2.54 12.55
CA THR A 34 -21.95 -3.96 12.84
C THR A 34 -20.53 -4.44 13.15
N ILE A 35 -20.14 -4.40 14.42
CA ILE A 35 -18.93 -5.07 14.91
C ILE A 35 -19.23 -6.57 14.83
N ILE A 36 -18.68 -7.24 13.81
CA ILE A 36 -18.57 -8.70 13.77
C ILE A 36 -17.41 -9.06 14.69
N GLY A 37 -17.69 -9.02 15.99
CA GLY A 37 -16.81 -9.46 17.05
C GLY A 37 -17.13 -10.92 17.37
N ILE A 38 -16.17 -11.79 17.09
CA ILE A 38 -16.03 -13.13 17.65
C ILE A 38 -17.28 -14.01 17.46
N SER A 39 -17.38 -14.62 16.28
CA SER A 39 -18.17 -15.83 16.08
C SER A 39 -17.57 -16.92 16.98
N SER A 40 -18.10 -17.05 18.21
CA SER A 40 -18.25 -18.37 18.80
C SER A 40 -18.88 -19.24 17.71
N LEU A 41 -18.21 -20.32 17.32
CA LEU A 41 -18.68 -21.31 16.35
C LEU A 41 -20.07 -21.81 16.79
N LEU A 42 -21.12 -21.09 16.38
CA LEU A 42 -22.50 -21.47 16.62
C LEU A 42 -22.79 -22.56 15.60
N LEU A 43 -22.64 -23.81 16.04
CA LEU A 43 -23.06 -24.98 15.30
C LEU A 43 -24.54 -24.79 14.93
N PRO A 44 -24.93 -24.79 13.65
CA PRO A 44 -26.33 -24.82 13.28
C PRO A 44 -26.92 -26.15 13.79
N LEU A 45 -28.01 -26.06 14.54
CA LEU A 45 -28.83 -27.22 14.91
C LEU A 45 -29.42 -27.80 13.63
N THR A 46 -28.94 -28.97 13.19
CA THR A 46 -29.54 -29.72 12.07
C THR A 46 -30.81 -30.44 12.54
N THR A 47 -31.74 -30.68 11.63
CA THR A 47 -33.03 -31.34 11.88
C THR A 47 -32.96 -32.88 11.90
N HIS A 48 -31.77 -33.44 11.69
CA HIS A 48 -31.46 -34.87 11.76
C HIS A 48 -30.34 -35.11 12.77
N ALA A 49 -30.39 -36.22 13.51
CA ALA A 49 -29.34 -36.57 14.45
C ALA A 49 -28.05 -36.89 13.67
N ALA A 50 -27.03 -36.03 13.79
CA ALA A 50 -25.73 -36.26 13.18
C ALA A 50 -25.07 -37.53 13.76
N VAL A 51 -24.42 -38.31 12.90
CA VAL A 51 -23.64 -39.47 13.33
C VAL A 51 -22.33 -38.98 13.93
N THR A 52 -22.06 -39.35 15.18
CA THR A 52 -20.79 -39.03 15.84
C THR A 52 -19.82 -40.19 15.70
N LEU A 53 -18.64 -39.90 15.17
CA LEU A 53 -17.51 -40.82 15.02
C LEU A 53 -16.41 -40.38 16.01
N GLU A 54 -16.08 -41.25 16.96
CA GLU A 54 -15.14 -40.95 18.03
C GLU A 54 -13.70 -41.27 17.62
N GLY A 55 -12.82 -40.26 17.66
CA GLY A 55 -11.41 -40.40 17.30
C GLY A 55 -11.13 -40.04 15.84
N ASN A 56 -10.06 -40.62 15.29
CA ASN A 56 -9.60 -40.32 13.93
C ASN A 56 -10.24 -41.27 12.93
N HIS A 57 -10.65 -40.76 11.78
CA HIS A 57 -11.38 -41.53 10.76
C HIS A 57 -10.89 -41.26 9.34
N SER A 58 -11.12 -42.22 8.45
CA SER A 58 -11.05 -42.01 7.00
C SER A 58 -12.40 -41.52 6.48
N PHE A 59 -12.38 -40.63 5.48
CA PHE A 59 -13.59 -40.17 4.82
C PHE A 59 -14.35 -41.30 4.12
N ASP A 60 -13.66 -42.37 3.69
CA ASP A 60 -14.28 -43.53 3.04
C ASP A 60 -15.26 -44.29 3.96
N GLU A 61 -15.11 -44.16 5.29
CA GLU A 61 -16.01 -44.77 6.29
C GLU A 61 -17.39 -44.10 6.32
N MET A 62 -17.51 -42.90 5.75
CA MET A 62 -18.71 -42.05 5.82
C MET A 62 -19.55 -42.08 4.54
N ILE A 63 -19.01 -42.71 3.49
CA ILE A 63 -19.52 -42.67 2.13
C ILE A 63 -20.57 -43.76 1.86
N TYR A 64 -21.64 -43.38 1.16
CA TYR A 64 -22.59 -44.28 0.52
C TYR A 64 -22.10 -44.69 -0.88
N SER A 65 -21.95 -46.01 -1.08
CA SER A 65 -21.27 -46.60 -2.24
C SER A 65 -21.85 -46.24 -3.62
N LYS A 66 -23.14 -45.89 -3.71
CA LYS A 66 -23.78 -45.63 -5.02
C LYS A 66 -23.30 -44.32 -5.68
N HIS A 67 -22.76 -43.34 -4.93
CA HIS A 67 -22.42 -42.01 -5.49
C HIS A 67 -21.22 -41.31 -4.83
N HIS A 68 -20.43 -42.00 -4.01
CA HIS A 68 -19.30 -41.40 -3.28
C HIS A 68 -19.72 -40.18 -2.44
N ILE A 69 -20.91 -40.22 -1.85
CA ILE A 69 -21.53 -39.13 -1.08
C ILE A 69 -21.60 -39.52 0.40
N MET A 70 -21.46 -38.56 1.32
CA MET A 70 -21.76 -38.80 2.74
C MET A 70 -23.18 -39.35 2.94
N ALA A 71 -23.32 -40.40 3.76
CA ALA A 71 -24.61 -41.04 4.03
C ALA A 71 -25.52 -40.27 5.02
N SER A 72 -24.95 -39.35 5.79
CA SER A 72 -25.65 -38.57 6.83
C SER A 72 -24.90 -37.27 7.10
N ASP A 73 -25.38 -36.48 8.06
CA ASP A 73 -24.55 -35.48 8.73
C ASP A 73 -23.57 -36.19 9.66
N TYR A 74 -22.33 -35.71 9.76
CA TYR A 74 -21.30 -36.34 10.58
C TYR A 74 -20.55 -35.36 11.48
N ILE A 75 -20.21 -35.83 12.67
CA ILE A 75 -19.31 -35.19 13.62
C ILE A 75 -18.16 -36.15 13.90
N VAL A 76 -16.94 -35.81 13.49
CA VAL A 76 -15.70 -36.53 13.80
C VAL A 76 -15.03 -35.81 14.97
N THR A 77 -14.82 -36.49 16.10
CA THR A 77 -14.25 -35.86 17.30
C THR A 77 -12.72 -35.71 17.23
N GLY A 78 -12.04 -36.52 16.42
CA GLY A 78 -10.61 -36.40 16.10
C GLY A 78 -10.33 -35.80 14.73
N ASP A 79 -9.26 -36.26 14.10
CA ASP A 79 -8.84 -35.87 12.76
C ASP A 79 -9.57 -36.69 11.68
N LEU A 80 -9.79 -36.09 10.51
CA LEU A 80 -10.36 -36.74 9.34
C LEU A 80 -9.39 -36.70 8.17
N THR A 81 -9.17 -37.84 7.53
CA THR A 81 -8.29 -37.95 6.36
C THR A 81 -9.06 -38.39 5.12
N VAL A 82 -8.93 -37.64 4.04
CA VAL A 82 -9.27 -38.03 2.67
C VAL A 82 -7.97 -38.52 2.04
N GLY A 83 -7.76 -39.83 2.07
CA GLY A 83 -6.50 -40.47 1.69
C GLY A 83 -6.24 -40.48 0.19
N ASN A 84 -5.06 -40.95 -0.21
CA ASN A 84 -4.71 -41.15 -1.61
C ASN A 84 -5.65 -42.17 -2.26
N GLY A 85 -6.31 -41.77 -3.35
CA GLY A 85 -7.30 -42.59 -4.06
C GLY A 85 -8.71 -42.53 -3.46
N SER A 86 -8.86 -41.94 -2.26
CA SER A 86 -10.16 -41.64 -1.68
C SER A 86 -10.78 -40.45 -2.39
N TYR A 87 -12.06 -40.57 -2.74
CA TYR A 87 -12.82 -39.47 -3.33
C TYR A 87 -14.26 -39.46 -2.83
N GLY A 88 -14.79 -38.27 -2.59
CA GLY A 88 -16.22 -38.13 -2.38
C GLY A 88 -16.72 -36.72 -2.14
N SER A 89 -18.03 -36.61 -1.96
CA SER A 89 -18.77 -35.37 -1.83
C SER A 89 -19.51 -35.29 -0.49
N VAL A 90 -19.46 -34.12 0.15
CA VAL A 90 -20.23 -33.87 1.38
C VAL A 90 -21.72 -33.84 1.09
N VAL A 91 -22.12 -33.21 -0.01
CA VAL A 91 -23.49 -33.24 -0.53
C VAL A 91 -23.52 -33.43 -2.04
N TRP A 92 -24.52 -34.17 -2.51
CA TRP A 92 -24.74 -34.50 -3.92
C TRP A 92 -26.24 -34.59 -4.23
N THR A 93 -26.67 -34.00 -5.34
CA THR A 93 -28.02 -34.19 -5.93
C THR A 93 -27.99 -35.07 -7.18
N SER A 94 -28.90 -36.04 -7.30
CA SER A 94 -29.09 -36.86 -8.50
C SER A 94 -30.57 -37.16 -8.72
N LYS A 95 -30.93 -37.68 -9.91
CA LYS A 95 -32.31 -38.11 -10.22
C LYS A 95 -32.85 -39.18 -9.26
N ASP A 96 -31.96 -39.98 -8.69
CA ASP A 96 -32.30 -41.11 -7.81
C ASP A 96 -32.16 -40.75 -6.32
N TYR A 97 -31.58 -39.60 -5.99
CA TYR A 97 -31.21 -39.23 -4.62
C TYR A 97 -31.17 -37.72 -4.44
N THR A 98 -32.02 -37.20 -3.57
CA THR A 98 -32.08 -35.77 -3.24
C THR A 98 -31.71 -35.55 -1.78
N ASN A 99 -30.44 -35.23 -1.53
CA ASN A 99 -30.06 -34.56 -0.30
C ASN A 99 -29.60 -33.14 -0.63
N ASN A 100 -30.37 -32.16 -0.15
CA ASN A 100 -30.14 -30.76 -0.47
C ASN A 100 -29.34 -30.03 0.61
N ASN A 101 -29.04 -30.69 1.74
CA ASN A 101 -28.26 -30.08 2.81
C ASN A 101 -27.49 -31.13 3.62
N GLN A 102 -26.16 -31.03 3.68
CA GLN A 102 -25.36 -31.89 4.55
C GLN A 102 -24.25 -31.11 5.26
N VAL A 103 -23.97 -31.52 6.49
CA VAL A 103 -22.95 -30.94 7.35
C VAL A 103 -21.93 -31.98 7.75
N LEU A 104 -20.66 -31.69 7.44
CA LEU A 104 -19.49 -32.36 7.97
C LEU A 104 -18.85 -31.48 9.03
N THR A 105 -18.72 -31.99 10.25
CA THR A 105 -17.95 -31.33 11.32
C THR A 105 -16.79 -32.22 11.73
N VAL A 106 -15.56 -31.70 11.62
CA VAL A 106 -14.33 -32.32 12.10
C VAL A 106 -13.81 -31.46 13.25
N GLN A 107 -13.79 -31.98 14.47
CA GLN A 107 -13.33 -31.21 15.63
C GLN A 107 -11.81 -31.03 15.62
N GLY A 108 -11.07 -32.03 15.10
CA GLY A 108 -9.64 -31.96 14.86
C GLY A 108 -9.28 -31.31 13.53
N ASN A 109 -8.25 -31.83 12.88
CA ASN A 109 -7.76 -31.41 11.58
C ASN A 109 -8.43 -32.21 10.45
N LEU A 110 -8.59 -31.59 9.30
CA LEU A 110 -8.97 -32.25 8.06
C LEU A 110 -7.75 -32.29 7.12
N HIS A 111 -7.39 -33.49 6.68
CA HIS A 111 -6.30 -33.72 5.74
C HIS A 111 -6.88 -34.23 4.42
N ILE A 112 -6.56 -33.54 3.32
CA ILE A 112 -6.80 -34.03 1.96
C ILE A 112 -5.43 -34.37 1.40
N ASP A 113 -5.06 -35.63 1.47
CA ASP A 113 -3.73 -36.10 1.09
C ASP A 113 -3.54 -36.01 -0.42
N ASN A 114 -2.29 -36.04 -0.88
CA ASN A 114 -1.99 -36.05 -2.31
C ASN A 114 -2.67 -37.26 -2.99
N GLY A 115 -3.43 -37.01 -4.06
CA GLY A 115 -4.27 -38.01 -4.73
C GLY A 115 -5.65 -38.24 -4.10
N GLY A 116 -5.96 -37.60 -2.96
CA GLY A 116 -7.30 -37.56 -2.38
C GLY A 116 -8.13 -36.40 -2.93
N LYS A 117 -9.46 -36.57 -3.00
CA LYS A 117 -10.40 -35.55 -3.48
C LYS A 117 -11.61 -35.40 -2.57
N LEU A 118 -11.84 -34.18 -2.09
CA LEU A 118 -13.07 -33.82 -1.38
C LEU A 118 -13.84 -32.77 -2.16
N THR A 119 -15.13 -33.01 -2.36
CA THR A 119 -16.05 -32.03 -2.93
C THR A 119 -17.01 -31.56 -1.85
N VAL A 120 -17.10 -30.26 -1.59
CA VAL A 120 -18.04 -29.73 -0.59
C VAL A 120 -19.47 -29.86 -1.11
N SER A 121 -19.70 -29.55 -2.38
CA SER A 121 -21.03 -29.57 -2.98
C SER A 121 -20.98 -30.01 -4.44
N HIS A 122 -21.75 -31.03 -4.81
CA HIS A 122 -21.88 -31.48 -6.20
C HIS A 122 -23.33 -31.42 -6.67
N ASN A 123 -23.60 -30.60 -7.69
CA ASN A 123 -24.90 -30.54 -8.35
C ASN A 123 -24.95 -31.50 -9.53
N GLY A 124 -25.53 -32.69 -9.33
CA GLY A 124 -25.79 -33.60 -10.44
C GLY A 124 -27.20 -33.40 -11.01
N ASP A 125 -27.68 -34.41 -11.74
CA ASP A 125 -28.93 -34.38 -12.50
C ASP A 125 -30.25 -34.16 -11.71
N GLY A 126 -30.18 -33.93 -10.39
CA GLY A 126 -31.33 -33.89 -9.48
C GLY A 126 -32.12 -32.58 -9.45
N GLY A 127 -31.63 -31.52 -10.10
CA GLY A 127 -32.42 -30.32 -10.39
C GLY A 127 -32.79 -29.43 -9.19
N ALA A 128 -31.99 -29.42 -8.10
CA ALA A 128 -32.31 -28.66 -6.89
C ALA A 128 -31.11 -27.87 -6.35
N GLN A 129 -31.38 -26.74 -5.69
CA GLN A 129 -30.36 -26.04 -4.92
C GLN A 129 -29.88 -26.92 -3.76
N LEU A 130 -28.57 -27.01 -3.58
CA LEU A 130 -27.94 -27.81 -2.54
C LEU A 130 -26.94 -27.01 -1.71
N ASN A 131 -26.82 -27.37 -0.44
CA ASN A 131 -25.99 -26.70 0.55
C ASN A 131 -25.05 -27.71 1.22
N GLY A 132 -23.75 -27.59 0.94
CA GLY A 132 -22.71 -28.35 1.61
C GLY A 132 -22.03 -27.49 2.66
N THR A 133 -21.85 -28.03 3.87
CA THR A 133 -21.11 -27.35 4.93
C THR A 133 -19.99 -28.24 5.47
N VAL A 134 -18.76 -27.71 5.47
CA VAL A 134 -17.60 -28.32 6.13
C VAL A 134 -17.12 -27.40 7.23
N ASN A 135 -17.15 -27.89 8.47
CA ASN A 135 -16.60 -27.23 9.64
C ASN A 135 -15.37 -28.01 10.12
N VAL A 136 -14.22 -27.35 10.22
CA VAL A 136 -12.98 -27.92 10.74
C VAL A 136 -12.57 -27.11 11.97
N GLY A 137 -12.50 -27.73 13.15
CA GLY A 137 -12.10 -27.07 14.39
C GLY A 137 -10.60 -26.72 14.41
N GLY A 138 -9.78 -27.60 13.84
CA GLY A 138 -8.34 -27.44 13.67
C GLY A 138 -7.95 -26.82 12.33
N ASN A 139 -6.94 -27.42 11.70
CA ASN A 139 -6.42 -27.01 10.40
C ASN A 139 -7.03 -27.83 9.27
N LEU A 140 -7.21 -27.21 8.11
CA LEU A 140 -7.49 -27.89 6.86
C LEU A 140 -6.21 -27.90 6.01
N ASN A 141 -5.64 -29.07 5.77
CA ASN A 141 -4.45 -29.26 4.95
C ASN A 141 -4.83 -29.87 3.61
N VAL A 142 -4.63 -29.13 2.52
CA VAL A 142 -4.95 -29.58 1.15
C VAL A 142 -3.64 -29.87 0.40
N SER A 143 -3.38 -31.15 0.19
CA SER A 143 -2.31 -31.69 -0.67
C SER A 143 -2.83 -32.40 -1.91
N GLY A 144 -4.08 -32.84 -1.91
CA GLY A 144 -4.84 -33.28 -3.07
C GLY A 144 -5.77 -32.20 -3.62
N GLU A 145 -7.01 -32.59 -3.93
CA GLU A 145 -8.03 -31.71 -4.53
C GLU A 145 -9.16 -31.39 -3.54
N LEU A 146 -9.46 -30.10 -3.38
CA LEU A 146 -10.66 -29.62 -2.72
C LEU A 146 -11.53 -28.86 -3.71
N ALA A 147 -12.65 -29.44 -4.11
CA ALA A 147 -13.64 -28.77 -4.92
C ALA A 147 -14.65 -28.04 -4.01
N LEU A 148 -14.65 -26.70 -4.04
CA LEU A 148 -15.65 -25.88 -3.35
C LEU A 148 -16.99 -25.85 -4.11
N GLY A 149 -17.09 -26.55 -5.23
CA GLY A 149 -18.33 -26.78 -5.92
C GLY A 149 -18.08 -27.50 -7.23
N SER A 150 -19.06 -28.26 -7.68
CA SER A 150 -19.01 -28.96 -8.96
C SER A 150 -20.42 -29.28 -9.43
N GLY A 151 -20.56 -29.66 -10.68
CA GLY A 151 -21.81 -30.15 -11.22
C GLY A 151 -21.68 -30.62 -12.66
N ASN A 152 -22.76 -31.16 -13.22
CA ASN A 152 -22.78 -31.67 -14.59
C ASN A 152 -22.98 -30.53 -15.61
N GLU A 153 -22.45 -30.75 -16.81
CA GLU A 153 -22.57 -29.79 -17.90
C GLU A 153 -24.04 -29.56 -18.29
N GLY A 154 -24.50 -28.32 -18.27
CA GLY A 154 -25.87 -27.94 -18.65
C GLY A 154 -26.84 -27.77 -17.47
N ASP A 155 -26.44 -28.13 -16.25
CA ASP A 155 -27.28 -27.94 -15.06
C ASP A 155 -27.42 -26.45 -14.71
N LYS A 156 -28.67 -26.02 -14.49
CA LYS A 156 -29.01 -24.62 -14.19
C LYS A 156 -29.16 -24.31 -12.71
N ASP A 157 -29.22 -25.34 -11.86
CA ASP A 157 -29.40 -25.17 -10.43
C ASP A 157 -28.10 -24.79 -9.73
N SER A 158 -28.20 -24.24 -8.53
CA SER A 158 -27.10 -23.60 -7.82
C SER A 158 -26.56 -24.48 -6.70
N SER A 159 -25.25 -24.48 -6.49
CA SER A 159 -24.63 -25.11 -5.33
C SER A 159 -24.10 -24.06 -4.37
N ILE A 160 -24.29 -24.28 -3.07
CA ILE A 160 -23.77 -23.43 -2.01
C ILE A 160 -22.76 -24.25 -1.21
N SER A 161 -21.54 -23.76 -1.12
CA SER A 161 -20.49 -24.36 -0.30
C SER A 161 -20.07 -23.45 0.82
N ASN A 162 -20.20 -23.96 2.05
CA ASN A 162 -19.75 -23.30 3.25
C ASN A 162 -18.52 -24.04 3.78
N LEU A 163 -17.41 -23.33 3.91
CA LEU A 163 -16.17 -23.87 4.48
C LEU A 163 -15.73 -23.00 5.65
N ASN A 164 -15.73 -23.58 6.85
CA ASN A 164 -15.31 -22.92 8.07
C ASN A 164 -14.11 -23.65 8.67
N VAL A 165 -12.96 -22.97 8.77
CA VAL A 165 -11.72 -23.52 9.33
C VAL A 165 -11.32 -22.73 10.57
N GLY A 166 -11.24 -23.42 11.71
CA GLY A 166 -11.03 -22.80 13.01
C GLY A 166 -9.63 -22.21 13.19
N ASN A 167 -8.63 -22.74 12.47
CA ASN A 167 -7.25 -22.25 12.49
C ASN A 167 -6.75 -21.93 11.07
N THR A 168 -5.95 -22.81 10.46
CA THR A 168 -5.31 -22.54 9.18
C THR A 168 -5.90 -23.41 8.08
N TRP A 169 -6.32 -22.78 6.99
CA TRP A 169 -6.54 -23.44 5.71
C TRP A 169 -5.24 -23.35 4.90
N LYS A 170 -4.50 -24.45 4.86
CA LYS A 170 -3.24 -24.57 4.15
C LYS A 170 -3.45 -25.26 2.81
N ILE A 171 -3.12 -24.58 1.72
CA ILE A 171 -3.05 -25.17 0.38
C ILE A 171 -1.58 -25.42 0.11
N THR A 172 -1.15 -26.67 0.23
CA THR A 172 0.26 -27.04 0.05
C THR A 172 0.67 -26.95 -1.43
N GLN A 173 1.95 -27.08 -1.74
CA GLN A 173 2.49 -26.94 -3.10
C GLN A 173 1.82 -27.87 -4.14
N THR A 174 1.37 -29.06 -3.73
CA THR A 174 0.64 -30.00 -4.61
C THR A 174 -0.88 -29.81 -4.54
N GLY A 175 -1.35 -29.04 -3.56
CA GLY A 175 -2.76 -28.80 -3.32
C GLY A 175 -3.41 -27.98 -4.42
N PHE A 176 -4.61 -28.39 -4.79
CA PHE A 176 -5.43 -27.75 -5.80
C PHE A 176 -6.83 -27.50 -5.23
N VAL A 177 -7.31 -26.27 -5.31
CA VAL A 177 -8.67 -25.89 -4.91
C VAL A 177 -9.35 -25.24 -6.09
N ASP A 178 -10.53 -25.75 -6.46
CA ASP A 178 -11.23 -25.30 -7.65
C ASP A 178 -12.77 -25.35 -7.52
N VAL A 179 -13.39 -25.00 -8.65
CA VAL A 179 -14.74 -25.40 -9.02
C VAL A 179 -14.64 -26.15 -10.34
N HIS A 180 -15.30 -27.30 -10.42
CA HIS A 180 -15.18 -28.20 -11.57
C HIS A 180 -15.43 -27.50 -12.91
N ARG A 181 -14.77 -28.02 -13.95
CA ARG A 181 -14.45 -27.30 -15.19
C ARG A 181 -15.65 -26.89 -16.05
N ASP A 182 -16.86 -27.38 -15.79
CA ASP A 182 -18.03 -27.09 -16.63
C ASP A 182 -19.21 -26.52 -15.84
N TYR A 183 -19.01 -26.22 -14.56
CA TYR A 183 -20.06 -25.75 -13.67
C TYR A 183 -19.76 -24.34 -13.13
N ARG A 184 -20.69 -23.40 -13.36
CA ARG A 184 -20.51 -21.96 -13.04
C ARG A 184 -21.55 -21.39 -12.09
N ASN A 185 -22.38 -22.23 -11.48
CA ASN A 185 -23.47 -21.78 -10.61
C ASN A 185 -23.18 -22.09 -9.14
N THR A 186 -21.92 -21.97 -8.75
CA THR A 186 -21.46 -22.19 -7.37
C THR A 186 -21.37 -20.86 -6.62
N HIS A 187 -21.96 -20.85 -5.43
CA HIS A 187 -21.87 -19.80 -4.42
C HIS A 187 -20.99 -20.30 -3.26
N ILE A 188 -20.06 -19.48 -2.78
CA ILE A 188 -19.19 -19.87 -1.66
C ILE A 188 -19.27 -18.93 -0.47
N ASN A 189 -19.19 -19.49 0.73
CA ASN A 189 -18.90 -18.76 1.96
C ASN A 189 -17.72 -19.44 2.66
N VAL A 190 -16.57 -18.79 2.66
CA VAL A 190 -15.36 -19.33 3.28
C VAL A 190 -14.92 -18.44 4.44
N TYR A 191 -14.69 -19.07 5.57
CA TYR A 191 -14.04 -18.47 6.71
C TYR A 191 -12.86 -19.32 7.17
N SER A 192 -11.71 -18.69 7.41
CA SER A 192 -10.57 -19.28 8.11
C SER A 192 -9.90 -18.22 8.97
N LYS A 193 -9.24 -18.55 10.07
CA LYS A 193 -8.39 -17.52 10.73
C LYS A 193 -7.19 -17.18 9.84
N THR A 194 -6.57 -18.20 9.26
CA THR A 194 -5.44 -18.03 8.36
C THR A 194 -5.67 -18.81 7.07
N ILE A 195 -5.40 -18.19 5.93
CA ILE A 195 -5.26 -18.87 4.65
C ILE A 195 -3.77 -18.80 4.28
N ASP A 196 -3.13 -19.95 4.10
CA ASP A 196 -1.73 -20.04 3.70
C ASP A 196 -1.62 -20.84 2.40
N SER A 197 -1.31 -20.14 1.31
CA SER A 197 -1.31 -20.69 -0.04
C SER A 197 0.11 -20.87 -0.56
N GLU A 198 0.47 -22.11 -0.83
CA GLU A 198 1.65 -22.54 -1.59
C GLU A 198 1.28 -23.25 -2.90
N GLY A 199 0.04 -23.75 -3.02
CA GLY A 199 -0.51 -24.38 -4.22
C GLY A 199 -1.43 -23.47 -5.02
N ILE A 200 -2.42 -24.06 -5.68
CA ILE A 200 -3.34 -23.33 -6.55
C ILE A 200 -4.71 -23.22 -5.90
N LEU A 201 -5.21 -21.99 -5.80
CA LEU A 201 -6.60 -21.66 -5.51
C LEU A 201 -7.19 -20.98 -6.74
N ASP A 202 -7.99 -21.70 -7.51
CA ASP A 202 -8.64 -21.19 -8.72
C ASP A 202 -10.14 -20.93 -8.49
N LEU A 203 -10.47 -19.65 -8.31
CA LEU A 203 -11.84 -19.20 -8.06
C LEU A 203 -12.51 -18.57 -9.29
N THR A 204 -11.89 -18.68 -10.47
CA THR A 204 -12.34 -18.04 -11.73
C THR A 204 -13.72 -18.50 -12.21
N ARG A 205 -14.24 -19.61 -11.66
CA ARG A 205 -15.49 -20.25 -12.07
C ARG A 205 -16.62 -20.11 -11.04
N ILE A 206 -16.36 -19.44 -9.92
CA ILE A 206 -17.38 -19.13 -8.91
C ILE A 206 -18.31 -18.03 -9.43
N LYS A 207 -19.62 -18.20 -9.20
CA LYS A 207 -20.64 -17.22 -9.57
C LYS A 207 -20.60 -16.00 -8.68
N ASP A 208 -20.65 -16.21 -7.37
CA ASP A 208 -20.48 -15.20 -6.34
C ASP A 208 -20.10 -15.83 -5.00
N GLY A 209 -19.71 -15.01 -4.03
CA GLY A 209 -19.46 -15.49 -2.69
C GLY A 209 -18.56 -14.57 -1.88
N SER A 210 -18.07 -15.10 -0.76
CA SER A 210 -17.13 -14.40 0.10
C SER A 210 -16.04 -15.30 0.66
N ILE A 211 -14.85 -14.70 0.82
CA ILE A 211 -13.74 -15.26 1.57
C ILE A 211 -13.38 -14.25 2.65
N SER A 212 -13.54 -14.66 3.91
CA SER A 212 -13.14 -13.87 5.07
C SER A 212 -12.03 -14.59 5.82
N THR A 213 -10.93 -13.90 6.07
CA THR A 213 -9.83 -14.42 6.88
C THR A 213 -9.28 -13.35 7.81
N GLU A 214 -8.52 -13.73 8.84
CA GLU A 214 -7.71 -12.75 9.57
C GLU A 214 -6.41 -12.50 8.82
N ASN A 215 -5.71 -13.57 8.45
CA ASN A 215 -4.43 -13.50 7.76
C ASN A 215 -4.49 -14.26 6.42
N LEU A 216 -3.98 -13.64 5.37
CA LEU A 216 -3.83 -14.26 4.04
C LEU A 216 -2.36 -14.22 3.64
N PHE A 217 -1.77 -15.40 3.44
CA PHE A 217 -0.40 -15.56 2.95
C PHE A 217 -0.42 -16.22 1.57
N VAL A 218 0.29 -15.62 0.62
CA VAL A 218 0.57 -16.19 -0.71
C VAL A 218 2.08 -16.41 -0.80
N ARG A 219 2.51 -17.62 -0.43
CA ARG A 219 3.93 -18.00 -0.34
C ARG A 219 4.43 -18.70 -1.60
N GLY A 220 3.55 -19.42 -2.27
CA GLY A 220 3.83 -20.14 -3.51
C GLY A 220 2.55 -20.30 -4.33
N GLY A 221 2.69 -20.90 -5.52
CA GLY A 221 1.56 -21.17 -6.41
C GLY A 221 0.77 -19.93 -6.79
N THR A 222 -0.54 -20.07 -6.97
CA THR A 222 -1.42 -19.00 -7.47
C THR A 222 -2.70 -18.90 -6.64
N PHE A 223 -2.99 -17.71 -6.14
CA PHE A 223 -4.28 -17.34 -5.55
C PHE A 223 -5.05 -16.46 -6.54
N ASN A 224 -6.13 -16.97 -7.13
CA ASN A 224 -6.97 -16.23 -8.06
C ASN A 224 -8.13 -15.54 -7.31
N GLN A 225 -8.02 -14.23 -7.10
CA GLN A 225 -9.12 -13.39 -6.66
C GLN A 225 -9.90 -12.84 -7.86
N THR A 226 -11.23 -12.95 -7.82
CA THR A 226 -12.14 -12.53 -8.90
C THR A 226 -13.12 -11.46 -8.42
N ASN A 227 -13.66 -10.67 -9.35
CA ASN A 227 -14.67 -9.66 -9.02
C ASN A 227 -15.98 -10.25 -8.48
N ASN A 228 -16.22 -11.55 -8.70
CA ASN A 228 -17.40 -12.23 -8.18
C ASN A 228 -17.31 -12.53 -6.67
N ILE A 229 -16.10 -12.53 -6.11
CA ILE A 229 -15.86 -12.95 -4.73
C ILE A 229 -15.33 -11.80 -3.91
N GLN A 230 -16.08 -11.44 -2.87
CA GLN A 230 -15.59 -10.50 -1.87
C GLN A 230 -14.53 -11.17 -1.00
N THR A 231 -13.28 -10.75 -1.16
CA THR A 231 -12.15 -11.25 -0.38
C THR A 231 -11.72 -10.20 0.63
N TYR A 232 -11.74 -10.56 1.91
CA TYR A 232 -11.36 -9.66 2.99
C TYR A 232 -10.46 -10.36 4.02
N ALA A 233 -9.27 -9.81 4.22
CA ALA A 233 -8.38 -10.17 5.31
C ALA A 233 -8.48 -9.12 6.43
N SER A 234 -9.03 -9.46 7.59
CA SER A 234 -9.29 -8.48 8.65
C SER A 234 -8.02 -7.95 9.31
N ASN A 235 -6.92 -8.71 9.28
CA ASN A 235 -5.65 -8.31 9.81
C ASN A 235 -4.63 -8.07 8.69
N SER A 236 -4.14 -9.13 8.04
CA SER A 236 -2.98 -9.02 7.15
C SER A 236 -3.13 -9.75 5.82
N LEU A 237 -2.51 -9.19 4.77
CA LEU A 237 -2.31 -9.80 3.47
C LEU A 237 -0.82 -9.74 3.15
N SER A 238 -0.20 -10.89 2.90
CA SER A 238 1.23 -11.01 2.61
C SER A 238 1.48 -11.79 1.32
N VAL A 239 2.14 -11.16 0.35
CA VAL A 239 2.52 -11.77 -0.93
C VAL A 239 4.03 -11.97 -0.94
N LEU A 240 4.49 -13.19 -0.64
CA LEU A 240 5.86 -13.49 -0.22
C LEU A 240 6.67 -14.29 -1.24
N GLY A 241 6.01 -14.91 -2.23
CA GLY A 241 6.70 -15.65 -3.30
C GLY A 241 5.79 -16.18 -4.40
N GLY A 242 4.52 -16.47 -4.08
CA GLY A 242 3.52 -16.91 -5.06
C GLY A 242 2.95 -15.76 -5.89
N THR A 243 1.98 -16.09 -6.75
CA THR A 243 1.21 -15.12 -7.53
C THR A 243 -0.16 -14.90 -6.90
N LEU A 244 -0.43 -13.67 -6.49
CA LEU A 244 -1.79 -13.20 -6.20
C LEU A 244 -2.35 -12.58 -7.48
N SER A 245 -3.17 -13.34 -8.18
CA SER A 245 -3.87 -12.89 -9.38
C SER A 245 -5.18 -12.24 -8.97
N ASN A 246 -5.19 -10.92 -8.84
CA ASN A 246 -6.38 -10.16 -8.44
C ASN A 246 -6.98 -9.41 -9.62
N GLU A 247 -8.28 -9.61 -9.87
CA GLU A 247 -9.01 -8.78 -10.83
C GLU A 247 -9.35 -7.40 -10.25
N SER A 248 -9.67 -7.35 -8.95
CA SER A 248 -10.09 -6.11 -8.29
C SER A 248 -8.89 -5.33 -7.76
N SER A 249 -9.01 -4.00 -7.76
CA SER A 249 -8.06 -3.13 -7.04
C SER A 249 -8.10 -3.41 -5.54
N LEU A 250 -6.93 -3.30 -4.91
CA LEU A 250 -6.75 -3.59 -3.49
C LEU A 250 -6.95 -2.35 -2.62
N VAL A 251 -7.71 -2.51 -1.54
CA VAL A 251 -7.89 -1.49 -0.50
C VAL A 251 -7.25 -1.94 0.82
N VAL A 252 -6.45 -1.08 1.43
CA VAL A 252 -5.80 -1.28 2.74
C VAL A 252 -6.42 -0.32 3.75
N GLY A 253 -6.69 -0.81 4.97
CA GLY A 253 -7.21 0.02 6.06
C GLY A 253 -8.70 -0.13 6.35
N GLY A 254 -9.36 -1.16 5.81
CA GLY A 254 -10.79 -1.39 6.05
C GLY A 254 -11.42 -2.41 5.10
N LYS A 255 -12.67 -2.81 5.39
CA LYS A 255 -13.45 -3.69 4.51
C LYS A 255 -14.18 -2.84 3.46
N SER A 256 -13.61 -2.73 2.27
CA SER A 256 -14.15 -1.89 1.18
C SER A 256 -13.80 -2.47 -0.19
N GLY A 257 -14.76 -2.40 -1.13
CA GLY A 257 -14.62 -3.01 -2.45
C GLY A 257 -14.62 -4.53 -2.43
N GLN A 258 -14.22 -5.15 -3.55
CA GLN A 258 -14.20 -6.60 -3.71
C GLN A 258 -12.95 -7.27 -3.14
N PHE A 259 -11.86 -6.52 -2.97
CA PHE A 259 -10.63 -7.05 -2.37
C PHE A 259 -10.00 -6.06 -1.40
N SER A 260 -9.93 -6.43 -0.13
CA SER A 260 -9.42 -5.53 0.91
C SER A 260 -8.73 -6.23 2.08
N VAL A 261 -7.90 -5.45 2.79
CA VAL A 261 -7.22 -5.85 4.02
C VAL A 261 -7.36 -4.78 5.10
N GLY A 262 -7.58 -5.21 6.35
CA GLY A 262 -7.84 -4.33 7.48
C GLY A 262 -6.61 -3.57 7.97
N ASN A 263 -5.52 -4.25 8.31
CA ASN A 263 -4.41 -3.62 9.04
C ASN A 263 -3.12 -3.50 8.23
N SER A 264 -2.72 -4.54 7.48
CA SER A 264 -1.43 -4.49 6.79
C SER A 264 -1.37 -5.26 5.49
N LEU A 265 -0.81 -4.62 4.46
CA LEU A 265 -0.35 -5.26 3.23
C LEU A 265 1.18 -5.39 3.27
N THR A 266 1.68 -6.60 3.07
CA THR A 266 3.11 -6.88 2.91
C THR A 266 3.38 -7.45 1.54
N LEU A 267 4.24 -6.78 0.77
CA LEU A 267 4.75 -7.28 -0.51
C LEU A 267 6.23 -7.61 -0.31
N GLY A 268 6.55 -8.91 -0.37
CA GLY A 268 7.86 -9.44 0.05
C GLY A 268 8.61 -10.23 -1.02
N GLY A 269 8.20 -10.14 -2.29
CA GLY A 269 8.87 -10.81 -3.39
C GLY A 269 7.98 -11.67 -4.28
N GLY A 270 6.71 -11.90 -3.90
CA GLY A 270 5.74 -12.55 -4.80
C GLY A 270 5.16 -11.57 -5.83
N ASN A 271 4.32 -12.08 -6.74
CA ASN A 271 3.70 -11.30 -7.81
C ASN A 271 2.28 -10.88 -7.43
N LEU A 272 1.96 -9.59 -7.52
CA LEU A 272 0.61 -9.04 -7.39
C LEU A 272 0.18 -8.55 -8.78
N THR A 273 -0.85 -9.11 -9.41
CA THR A 273 -1.07 -8.89 -10.85
C THR A 273 -1.74 -7.55 -11.17
N ASN A 274 -2.85 -7.18 -10.51
CA ASN A 274 -3.47 -5.89 -10.74
C ASN A 274 -2.85 -4.83 -9.84
N ARG A 275 -2.03 -3.98 -10.47
CA ARG A 275 -1.34 -2.86 -9.84
C ARG A 275 -1.75 -1.51 -10.42
N ASN A 276 -2.92 -1.44 -11.08
CA ASN A 276 -3.40 -0.18 -11.65
C ASN A 276 -3.75 0.85 -10.56
N LEU A 277 -4.38 0.39 -9.49
CA LEU A 277 -4.80 1.22 -8.37
C LEU A 277 -4.61 0.48 -7.04
N LEU A 278 -3.89 1.11 -6.13
CA LEU A 278 -3.81 0.74 -4.72
C LEU A 278 -4.35 1.90 -3.87
N THR A 279 -5.24 1.61 -2.94
CA THR A 279 -5.80 2.62 -2.03
C THR A 279 -5.50 2.26 -0.59
N GLN A 280 -4.85 3.16 0.13
CA GLN A 280 -4.61 3.08 1.56
C GLN A 280 -5.43 4.14 2.27
N ILE A 281 -6.49 3.69 2.96
CA ILE A 281 -7.35 4.55 3.78
C ILE A 281 -6.77 4.67 5.21
N ALA A 282 -6.22 3.56 5.69
CA ALA A 282 -5.54 3.37 6.98
C ALA A 282 -4.62 2.13 6.89
N GLY A 283 -4.04 1.71 8.00
CA GLY A 283 -3.18 0.53 8.08
C GLY A 283 -1.82 0.75 7.41
N ASN A 284 -1.00 -0.29 7.34
CA ASN A 284 0.38 -0.20 6.86
C ASN A 284 0.56 -0.89 5.51
N ILE A 285 1.32 -0.27 4.61
CA ILE A 285 1.84 -0.92 3.40
C ILE A 285 3.34 -1.11 3.57
N ASN A 286 3.79 -2.35 3.45
CA ASN A 286 5.20 -2.72 3.63
C ASN A 286 5.73 -3.41 2.37
N ILE A 287 6.58 -2.71 1.62
CA ILE A 287 7.37 -3.32 0.56
C ILE A 287 8.69 -3.78 1.18
N THR A 288 8.77 -5.07 1.49
CA THR A 288 9.91 -5.67 2.21
C THR A 288 10.96 -6.26 1.27
N GLY A 289 10.58 -6.52 0.02
CA GLY A 289 11.44 -7.04 -1.05
C GLY A 289 10.66 -7.09 -2.37
N GLY A 290 11.30 -7.52 -3.46
CA GLY A 290 10.67 -7.58 -4.79
C GLY A 290 10.61 -6.24 -5.53
N SER A 291 9.96 -6.25 -6.68
CA SER A 291 9.78 -5.08 -7.56
C SER A 291 8.31 -4.92 -7.91
N TYR A 292 7.75 -3.75 -7.61
CA TYR A 292 6.34 -3.43 -7.84
C TYR A 292 6.20 -2.07 -8.50
N ASP A 293 5.39 -2.01 -9.54
CA ASP A 293 4.94 -0.78 -10.17
C ASP A 293 3.45 -0.57 -9.90
N PHE A 294 3.04 0.63 -9.53
CA PHE A 294 1.63 1.01 -9.41
C PHE A 294 1.30 2.19 -10.31
N GLY A 295 0.17 2.09 -11.03
CA GLY A 295 -0.37 3.20 -11.80
C GLY A 295 -0.74 4.38 -10.90
N THR A 296 -1.63 4.14 -9.93
CA THR A 296 -2.01 5.11 -8.91
C THR A 296 -1.92 4.51 -7.52
N LEU A 297 -1.31 5.25 -6.59
CA LEU A 297 -1.37 4.98 -5.16
C LEU A 297 -2.02 6.16 -4.44
N ASN A 298 -3.23 5.93 -3.92
CA ASN A 298 -3.92 6.88 -3.05
C ASN A 298 -3.59 6.54 -1.60
N LYS A 299 -2.86 7.43 -0.93
CA LYS A 299 -2.44 7.27 0.46
C LYS A 299 -3.01 8.39 1.32
N SER A 300 -3.81 8.04 2.33
CA SER A 300 -4.37 9.04 3.26
C SER A 300 -3.72 9.08 4.63
N ASN A 301 -3.52 7.94 5.29
CA ASN A 301 -3.02 7.89 6.67
C ASN A 301 -1.94 6.82 6.86
N ASP A 302 -1.42 6.72 8.08
CA ASP A 302 -0.50 5.68 8.53
C ASP A 302 0.78 5.57 7.68
N SER A 303 1.41 4.39 7.62
CA SER A 303 2.74 4.23 7.06
C SER A 303 2.77 3.52 5.70
N LEU A 304 3.66 3.98 4.82
CA LEU A 304 4.17 3.25 3.66
C LEU A 304 5.66 3.05 3.88
N THR A 305 6.13 1.81 3.92
CA THR A 305 7.56 1.50 4.01
C THR A 305 8.04 0.81 2.75
N ASN A 306 9.19 1.23 2.23
CA ASN A 306 9.82 0.63 1.06
C ASN A 306 11.28 0.28 1.31
N ALA A 307 11.58 -1.01 1.35
CA ALA A 307 12.92 -1.58 1.34
C ALA A 307 13.27 -2.27 0.00
N GLY A 308 12.29 -2.47 -0.88
CA GLY A 308 12.46 -3.07 -2.21
C GLY A 308 12.59 -2.04 -3.33
N THR A 309 12.09 -2.40 -4.51
CA THR A 309 11.93 -1.48 -5.65
C THR A 309 10.45 -1.16 -5.84
N LEU A 310 10.11 0.12 -5.73
CA LEU A 310 8.74 0.62 -5.87
C LEU A 310 8.69 1.76 -6.89
N GLU A 311 7.88 1.60 -7.92
CA GLU A 311 7.57 2.65 -8.88
C GLU A 311 6.09 3.04 -8.76
N ILE A 312 5.81 4.34 -8.71
CA ILE A 312 4.45 4.86 -8.64
C ILE A 312 4.31 5.96 -9.68
N THR A 313 3.43 5.77 -10.67
CA THR A 313 3.19 6.78 -11.70
C THR A 313 2.45 8.00 -11.12
N GLN A 314 1.42 7.78 -10.30
CA GLN A 314 0.66 8.84 -9.63
C GLN A 314 0.56 8.57 -8.13
N PHE A 315 1.32 9.31 -7.33
CA PHE A 315 1.34 9.19 -5.88
C PHE A 315 0.56 10.33 -5.22
N ASN A 316 -0.66 10.03 -4.77
CA ASN A 316 -1.54 10.98 -4.12
C ASN A 316 -1.45 10.79 -2.61
N GLN A 317 -0.59 11.54 -1.94
CA GLN A 317 -0.38 11.43 -0.50
C GLN A 317 -1.07 12.58 0.24
N SER A 318 -2.26 12.34 0.78
CA SER A 318 -2.99 13.33 1.58
C SER A 318 -2.56 13.40 3.05
N GLY A 319 -1.78 12.43 3.54
CA GLY A 319 -1.29 12.39 4.92
C GLY A 319 -0.42 11.17 5.23
N GLY A 320 -0.22 10.92 6.53
CA GLY A 320 0.62 9.85 7.04
C GLY A 320 2.11 9.99 6.70
N SER A 321 2.87 8.92 6.89
CA SER A 321 4.30 8.86 6.61
C SER A 321 4.65 7.83 5.53
N ALA A 322 5.64 8.16 4.72
CA ALA A 322 6.30 7.27 3.79
C ALA A 322 7.80 7.23 4.11
N SER A 323 8.38 6.05 4.13
CA SER A 323 9.81 5.83 4.37
C SER A 323 10.41 4.95 3.29
N ASN A 324 11.49 5.41 2.68
CA ASN A 324 12.22 4.68 1.65
C ASN A 324 13.66 4.39 2.09
N THR A 325 13.97 3.11 2.26
CA THR A 325 15.33 2.58 2.43
C THR A 325 15.82 1.85 1.19
N GLY A 326 14.92 1.50 0.26
CA GLY A 326 15.22 0.85 -1.03
C GLY A 326 15.27 1.85 -2.20
N ASN A 327 14.68 1.47 -3.33
CA ASN A 327 14.53 2.31 -4.51
C ASN A 327 13.06 2.73 -4.68
N LEU A 328 12.79 4.03 -4.64
CA LEU A 328 11.47 4.60 -4.86
C LEU A 328 11.50 5.54 -6.06
N SER A 329 10.64 5.31 -7.05
CA SER A 329 10.44 6.19 -8.20
C SER A 329 9.03 6.77 -8.18
N LEU A 330 8.92 8.10 -8.24
CA LEU A 330 7.66 8.82 -8.30
C LEU A 330 7.56 9.55 -9.63
N GLY A 331 6.52 9.22 -10.42
CA GLY A 331 6.12 9.95 -11.62
C GLY A 331 5.62 11.33 -11.23
N ASN A 332 4.38 11.41 -10.78
CA ASN A 332 3.82 12.63 -10.20
C ASN A 332 3.52 12.42 -8.73
N ALA A 333 3.79 13.42 -7.90
CA ALA A 333 3.48 13.37 -6.49
C ALA A 333 3.08 14.73 -5.93
N ASP A 334 2.02 14.72 -5.13
CA ASP A 334 1.63 15.84 -4.28
C ASP A 334 1.73 15.39 -2.81
N LEU A 335 2.79 15.82 -2.12
CA LEU A 335 3.13 15.34 -0.78
C LEU A 335 2.49 16.24 0.29
N TYR A 336 1.30 15.88 0.77
CA TYR A 336 0.73 16.45 2.00
C TYR A 336 1.16 15.69 3.26
N GLY A 337 1.54 14.41 3.12
CA GLY A 337 2.18 13.62 4.18
C GLY A 337 3.70 13.61 4.07
N SER A 338 4.40 13.19 5.13
CA SER A 338 5.86 13.15 5.15
C SER A 338 6.41 12.03 4.26
N LEU A 339 7.49 12.30 3.53
CA LEU A 339 8.31 11.32 2.81
C LEU A 339 9.76 11.45 3.29
N THR A 340 10.28 10.37 3.87
CA THR A 340 11.68 10.25 4.28
C THR A 340 12.40 9.24 3.41
N SER A 341 13.61 9.55 2.98
CA SER A 341 14.42 8.64 2.16
C SER A 341 15.87 8.59 2.62
N SER A 342 16.32 7.40 3.02
CA SER A 342 17.74 7.07 3.19
C SER A 342 18.27 6.22 2.03
N GLY A 343 17.38 5.65 1.20
CA GLY A 343 17.72 4.93 -0.01
C GLY A 343 17.83 5.83 -1.25
N THR A 344 17.49 5.28 -2.42
CA THR A 344 17.41 6.03 -3.68
C THR A 344 15.98 6.50 -3.93
N LEU A 345 15.81 7.80 -4.14
CA LEU A 345 14.55 8.43 -4.52
C LEU A 345 14.69 9.06 -5.90
N ASN A 346 13.81 8.70 -6.84
CA ASN A 346 13.79 9.24 -8.20
C ASN A 346 12.49 10.01 -8.44
N PHE A 347 12.62 11.23 -8.93
CA PHE A 347 11.49 12.01 -9.46
C PHE A 347 11.57 12.03 -10.98
N THR A 348 10.56 11.48 -11.65
CA THR A 348 10.53 11.37 -13.11
C THR A 348 9.50 12.29 -13.77
N GLY A 349 8.51 12.79 -13.02
CA GLY A 349 7.52 13.78 -13.47
C GLY A 349 7.41 14.97 -12.50
N ASN A 350 6.19 15.42 -12.19
CA ASN A 350 5.96 16.61 -11.37
C ASN A 350 5.80 16.27 -9.88
N VAL A 351 6.68 16.81 -9.03
CA VAL A 351 6.68 16.57 -7.59
C VAL A 351 6.59 17.89 -6.82
N ILE A 352 5.69 17.97 -5.84
CA ILE A 352 5.57 19.10 -4.93
C ILE A 352 5.66 18.60 -3.49
N SER A 353 6.68 19.05 -2.74
CA SER A 353 7.01 18.49 -1.42
C SER A 353 6.54 19.29 -0.21
N ARG A 354 6.42 20.62 -0.28
CA ARG A 354 5.92 21.48 0.82
C ARG A 354 6.60 21.27 2.19
N GLY A 355 7.89 21.00 2.21
CA GLY A 355 8.67 20.70 3.42
C GLY A 355 8.40 19.33 4.04
N ASN A 356 7.58 18.50 3.39
CA ASN A 356 7.29 17.14 3.84
C ASN A 356 8.32 16.12 3.33
N LEU A 357 9.29 16.55 2.51
CA LEU A 357 10.34 15.69 1.99
C LEU A 357 11.63 15.85 2.81
N SER A 358 12.19 14.73 3.26
CA SER A 358 13.56 14.64 3.76
C SER A 358 14.30 13.53 3.03
N SER A 359 15.48 13.85 2.49
CA SER A 359 16.33 12.86 1.82
C SER A 359 17.78 12.98 2.29
N ALA A 360 18.25 11.95 2.99
CA ALA A 360 19.64 11.78 3.40
C ALA A 360 20.40 10.79 2.50
N GLY A 361 19.68 10.05 1.64
CA GLY A 361 20.25 9.12 0.66
C GLY A 361 20.59 9.80 -0.67
N THR A 362 20.24 9.15 -1.78
CA THR A 362 20.39 9.71 -3.13
C THR A 362 19.03 10.16 -3.65
N LEU A 363 18.91 11.44 -4.00
CA LEU A 363 17.75 11.99 -4.69
C LEU A 363 18.11 12.34 -6.12
N ASN A 364 17.45 11.71 -7.09
CA ASN A 364 17.61 11.99 -8.51
C ASN A 364 16.37 12.72 -9.03
N ASN A 365 16.50 14.00 -9.34
CA ASN A 365 15.47 14.76 -10.02
C ASN A 365 15.70 14.77 -11.53
N ARG A 366 14.84 14.06 -12.26
CA ARG A 366 14.80 14.04 -13.74
C ARG A 366 13.56 14.77 -14.29
N GLY A 367 12.55 15.00 -13.45
CA GLY A 367 11.34 15.75 -13.78
C GLY A 367 11.36 17.19 -13.29
N SER A 368 10.23 17.66 -12.77
CA SER A 368 10.06 18.98 -12.17
C SER A 368 9.75 18.85 -10.69
N TRP A 369 10.60 19.43 -9.85
CA TRP A 369 10.40 19.42 -8.40
C TRP A 369 10.24 20.85 -7.87
N THR A 370 9.14 21.08 -7.14
CA THR A 370 8.92 22.30 -6.38
C THR A 370 8.95 22.02 -4.88
N GLU A 371 9.80 22.75 -4.17
CA GLU A 371 9.85 22.77 -2.71
C GLU A 371 9.47 24.17 -2.25
N THR A 372 8.35 24.28 -1.54
CA THR A 372 7.78 25.56 -1.13
C THR A 372 8.40 26.07 0.19
N ASN A 373 9.00 25.17 0.98
CA ASN A 373 9.68 25.48 2.24
C ASN A 373 11.20 25.48 2.06
N ALA A 374 11.93 25.85 3.12
CA ALA A 374 13.38 25.78 3.10
C ALA A 374 13.81 24.31 3.07
N PHE A 375 14.63 23.95 2.09
CA PHE A 375 15.10 22.57 1.95
C PHE A 375 16.52 22.39 2.49
N THR A 376 16.77 21.29 3.22
CA THR A 376 18.13 20.91 3.61
C THR A 376 18.61 19.78 2.72
N ILE A 377 19.62 20.04 1.90
CA ILE A 377 20.31 19.02 1.11
C ILE A 377 21.23 18.26 2.07
N ALA A 378 20.76 17.09 2.52
CA ALA A 378 21.47 16.27 3.51
C ALA A 378 22.28 15.12 2.89
N GLY A 379 21.82 14.58 1.76
CA GLY A 379 22.49 13.53 0.99
C GLY A 379 22.97 14.00 -0.39
N ASN A 380 22.98 13.10 -1.36
CA ASN A 380 23.32 13.44 -2.75
C ASN A 380 22.06 13.86 -3.51
N LEU A 381 21.98 15.13 -3.91
CA LEU A 381 20.97 15.64 -4.80
C LEU A 381 21.54 15.75 -6.22
N ASN A 382 21.07 14.87 -7.12
CA ASN A 382 21.41 14.90 -8.54
C ASN A 382 20.25 15.49 -9.33
N ASN A 383 20.51 16.53 -10.10
CA ASN A 383 19.50 17.24 -10.87
C ASN A 383 19.85 17.26 -12.36
N THR A 384 19.02 16.61 -13.17
CA THR A 384 19.02 16.73 -14.62
C THR A 384 17.73 17.37 -15.16
N GLY A 385 16.71 17.48 -14.31
CA GLY A 385 15.44 18.15 -14.61
C GLY A 385 15.41 19.61 -14.14
N ALA A 386 14.30 20.03 -13.53
CA ALA A 386 14.13 21.36 -12.95
C ALA A 386 13.81 21.28 -11.45
N ILE A 387 14.47 22.11 -10.65
CA ILE A 387 14.17 22.28 -9.22
C ILE A 387 13.83 23.75 -8.95
N ASN A 388 12.76 24.00 -8.20
CA ASN A 388 12.35 25.31 -7.73
C ASN A 388 12.26 25.33 -6.20
N PHE A 389 13.26 25.92 -5.54
CA PHE A 389 13.29 26.18 -4.11
C PHE A 389 12.67 27.55 -3.82
N GLN A 390 11.38 27.57 -3.44
CA GLN A 390 10.64 28.82 -3.24
C GLN A 390 10.89 29.49 -1.89
N ASN A 391 11.64 28.83 -0.99
CA ASN A 391 12.11 29.43 0.27
C ASN A 391 13.57 29.06 0.54
N GLY A 392 14.34 28.96 -0.56
CA GLY A 392 15.76 28.63 -0.55
C GLY A 392 16.12 27.23 -0.08
N PHE A 393 17.42 26.98 -0.03
CA PHE A 393 18.00 25.71 0.43
C PHE A 393 19.25 25.92 1.29
N THR A 394 19.62 24.89 2.05
CA THR A 394 20.87 24.83 2.82
C THR A 394 21.54 23.47 2.61
N PHE A 395 22.81 23.36 2.98
CA PHE A 395 23.55 22.11 2.96
C PHE A 395 23.79 21.62 4.39
N ALA A 396 23.53 20.33 4.62
CA ALA A 396 24.14 19.65 5.77
C ALA A 396 25.62 19.36 5.47
N SER A 397 26.39 18.96 6.48
CA SER A 397 27.85 18.71 6.36
C SER A 397 28.26 17.76 5.24
N ASN A 398 27.42 16.77 4.93
CA ASN A 398 27.67 15.77 3.88
C ASN A 398 26.79 15.98 2.62
N GLY A 399 26.00 17.06 2.59
CA GLY A 399 25.10 17.36 1.50
C GLY A 399 25.85 17.66 0.22
N LYS A 400 25.45 17.07 -0.90
CA LYS A 400 26.06 17.35 -2.21
C LYS A 400 25.01 17.65 -3.25
N LEU A 401 25.25 18.65 -4.08
CA LEU A 401 24.40 19.01 -5.20
C LEU A 401 25.16 18.83 -6.51
N ASN A 402 24.72 17.90 -7.36
CA ASN A 402 25.24 17.75 -8.71
C ASN A 402 24.15 18.16 -9.70
N SER A 403 24.37 19.22 -10.47
CA SER A 403 23.36 19.70 -11.40
C SER A 403 23.89 19.86 -12.82
N SER A 404 23.16 19.27 -13.77
CA SER A 404 23.19 19.62 -15.19
C SER A 404 21.84 20.17 -15.68
N GLY A 405 20.83 20.20 -14.81
CA GLY A 405 19.50 20.75 -15.06
C GLY A 405 19.32 22.21 -14.61
N THR A 406 18.07 22.62 -14.40
CA THR A 406 17.73 23.97 -13.90
C THR A 406 17.56 23.97 -12.38
N ILE A 407 18.13 24.96 -11.71
CA ILE A 407 17.87 25.27 -10.30
C ILE A 407 17.39 26.71 -10.18
N GLN A 408 16.26 26.89 -9.52
CA GLN A 408 15.70 28.19 -9.18
C GLN A 408 15.63 28.36 -7.67
N THR A 409 16.01 29.54 -7.18
CA THR A 409 15.84 29.96 -5.79
C THR A 409 15.45 31.43 -5.72
N ASN A 410 14.62 31.80 -4.74
CA ASN A 410 14.33 33.19 -4.39
C ASN A 410 15.26 33.77 -3.31
N ASN A 411 16.16 32.94 -2.76
CA ASN A 411 17.11 33.36 -1.76
C ASN A 411 18.50 33.47 -2.38
N ALA A 412 18.92 34.70 -2.66
CA ALA A 412 20.19 34.99 -3.31
C ALA A 412 21.41 34.49 -2.51
N SER A 413 21.30 34.42 -1.17
CA SER A 413 22.38 33.91 -0.30
C SER A 413 22.70 32.43 -0.52
N ASN A 414 21.80 31.68 -1.19
CA ASN A 414 22.09 30.31 -1.59
C ASN A 414 23.15 30.24 -2.69
N VAL A 415 23.34 31.32 -3.46
CA VAL A 415 24.24 31.38 -4.61
C VAL A 415 25.38 32.37 -4.41
N PHE A 416 25.15 33.47 -3.70
CA PHE A 416 26.10 34.56 -3.54
C PHE A 416 26.21 35.02 -2.09
N ASP A 417 27.43 35.13 -1.55
CA ASP A 417 27.69 35.72 -0.21
C ASP A 417 27.53 37.25 -0.24
N SER A 418 27.72 37.88 -1.40
CA SER A 418 27.53 39.32 -1.63
C SER A 418 27.02 39.56 -3.05
N LEU A 419 26.05 40.47 -3.20
CA LEU A 419 25.51 40.90 -4.49
C LEU A 419 26.26 42.09 -5.13
N GLY A 420 27.36 42.50 -4.52
CA GLY A 420 28.13 43.69 -4.89
C GLY A 420 27.48 44.98 -4.37
N SER A 421 28.32 45.96 -4.03
CA SER A 421 27.89 47.22 -3.43
C SER A 421 28.68 48.41 -3.97
N GLN A 422 28.08 49.60 -3.92
CA GLN A 422 28.81 50.85 -4.10
C GLN A 422 29.49 51.22 -2.78
N GLY A 423 30.79 50.96 -2.68
CA GLY A 423 31.59 51.32 -1.52
C GLY A 423 31.92 52.82 -1.50
N GLN A 424 31.94 53.42 -0.31
CA GLN A 424 32.51 54.75 -0.11
C GLN A 424 34.02 54.59 0.13
N THR A 425 34.85 55.13 -0.76
CA THR A 425 36.25 55.41 -0.42
C THR A 425 36.32 56.87 -0.02
N ALA A 426 36.74 57.16 1.21
CA ALA A 426 37.05 58.54 1.59
C ALA A 426 38.15 59.07 0.66
N LEU A 427 37.91 60.20 0.00
CA LEU A 427 38.92 60.86 -0.84
C LEU A 427 40.11 61.28 0.04
N THR A 428 41.24 60.57 -0.04
CA THR A 428 42.45 60.85 0.75
C THR A 428 43.32 61.99 0.18
N THR A 429 42.96 62.56 -0.98
CA THR A 429 43.76 63.55 -1.71
C THR A 429 42.99 64.83 -2.08
N VAL A 430 42.07 65.28 -1.23
CA VAL A 430 41.73 66.71 -1.26
C VAL A 430 42.87 67.45 -0.55
N SER A 431 43.61 68.29 -1.29
CA SER A 431 44.79 68.99 -0.80
C SER A 431 44.51 69.71 0.53
N ILE A 432 45.46 69.59 1.48
CA ILE A 432 45.36 70.10 2.87
C ILE A 432 45.15 71.62 2.98
N ASN A 433 45.18 72.34 1.84
CA ASN A 433 45.05 73.79 1.72
C ASN A 433 43.74 74.26 1.05
N ALA A 434 42.81 73.37 0.71
CA ALA A 434 41.55 73.77 0.08
C ALA A 434 40.44 73.95 1.13
N GLN A 435 40.03 75.20 1.38
CA GLN A 435 38.81 75.54 2.13
C GLN A 435 37.56 75.13 1.33
N PHE A 436 37.22 73.85 1.35
CA PHE A 436 35.89 73.41 0.90
C PHE A 436 34.99 73.20 2.12
N PRO A 437 33.72 73.66 2.07
CA PRO A 437 32.71 73.29 3.06
C PRO A 437 32.62 71.76 3.19
N GLU A 438 32.31 71.24 4.37
CA GLU A 438 32.21 69.78 4.62
C GLU A 438 31.15 69.12 3.72
N GLU A 439 30.15 69.88 3.30
CA GLU A 439 29.17 69.51 2.28
C GLU A 439 29.83 69.16 0.92
N THR A 440 30.86 69.89 0.50
CA THR A 440 31.55 69.63 -0.78
C THR A 440 32.40 68.37 -0.73
N LYS A 441 33.03 68.05 0.42
CA LYS A 441 33.76 66.78 0.60
C LYS A 441 32.82 65.58 0.64
N THR A 442 31.68 65.73 1.30
CA THR A 442 30.63 64.71 1.31
C THR A 442 30.07 64.51 -0.09
N ALA A 443 29.76 65.60 -0.80
CA ALA A 443 29.27 65.56 -2.19
C ALA A 443 30.29 64.92 -3.16
N LEU A 444 31.58 65.19 -3.02
CA LEU A 444 32.61 64.55 -3.83
C LEU A 444 32.81 63.07 -3.46
N THR A 445 32.76 62.72 -2.19
CA THR A 445 32.85 61.31 -1.75
C THR A 445 31.64 60.51 -2.26
N ASP A 446 30.45 61.12 -2.30
CA ASP A 446 29.28 60.52 -2.92
C ASP A 446 29.36 60.48 -4.46
N LEU A 447 30.08 61.41 -5.09
CA LEU A 447 30.35 61.41 -6.54
C LEU A 447 31.36 60.31 -6.94
N PHE A 448 32.33 59.98 -6.08
CA PHE A 448 33.42 59.03 -6.33
C PHE A 448 33.26 57.70 -5.57
N ARG A 449 32.05 57.17 -5.47
CA ARG A 449 31.85 55.80 -4.96
C ARG A 449 32.51 54.77 -5.87
N HIS A 450 33.19 53.78 -5.30
CA HIS A 450 33.79 52.69 -6.05
C HIS A 450 32.89 51.47 -6.03
N TYR A 451 32.83 50.76 -7.16
CA TYR A 451 32.10 49.51 -7.23
C TYR A 451 32.92 48.39 -6.58
N VAL A 452 32.31 47.66 -5.63
CA VAL A 452 32.85 46.43 -5.05
C VAL A 452 32.09 45.24 -5.63
N PRO A 453 32.77 44.38 -6.41
CA PRO A 453 32.21 43.15 -6.95
C PRO A 453 31.54 42.23 -5.93
N GLY A 454 30.55 41.46 -6.39
CA GLY A 454 29.92 40.40 -5.60
C GLY A 454 30.74 39.10 -5.59
N SER A 455 30.32 38.14 -4.75
CA SER A 455 31.04 36.86 -4.60
C SER A 455 30.08 35.69 -4.50
N VAL A 456 30.48 34.54 -5.07
CA VAL A 456 29.75 33.27 -4.97
C VAL A 456 29.79 32.76 -3.53
N ALA A 457 28.68 32.17 -3.08
CA ALA A 457 28.57 31.63 -1.74
C ALA A 457 29.58 30.50 -1.51
N GLN A 458 30.43 30.64 -0.49
CA GLN A 458 31.45 29.62 -0.19
C GLN A 458 30.82 28.25 0.10
N ASN A 459 29.64 28.25 0.74
CA ASN A 459 28.91 27.02 1.02
C ASN A 459 28.47 26.29 -0.26
N LEU A 460 28.09 27.04 -1.30
CA LEU A 460 27.75 26.47 -2.61
C LEU A 460 29.01 25.90 -3.29
N ILE A 461 30.14 26.60 -3.23
CA ILE A 461 31.42 26.13 -3.81
C ILE A 461 31.85 24.79 -3.21
N VAL A 462 31.67 24.62 -1.90
CA VAL A 462 32.09 23.41 -1.18
C VAL A 462 31.20 22.20 -1.52
N HIS A 463 29.89 22.41 -1.68
CA HIS A 463 28.92 21.31 -1.76
C HIS A 463 28.35 21.05 -3.15
N ALA A 464 28.51 21.98 -4.10
CA ALA A 464 27.88 21.87 -5.41
C ALA A 464 28.88 21.65 -6.56
N LYS A 465 28.43 20.87 -7.55
CA LYS A 465 29.07 20.71 -8.86
C LYS A 465 28.04 21.00 -9.94
N PHE A 466 28.41 21.89 -10.86
CA PHE A 466 27.63 22.17 -12.06
C PHE A 466 28.40 21.67 -13.28
N THR A 467 27.77 20.83 -14.09
CA THR A 467 28.35 20.33 -15.35
C THR A 467 27.60 20.84 -16.58
N GLY A 468 26.67 21.77 -16.38
CA GLY A 468 25.77 22.32 -17.38
C GLY A 468 24.52 22.88 -16.72
N GLY A 469 23.52 23.22 -17.53
CA GLY A 469 22.22 23.67 -17.05
C GLY A 469 22.15 25.14 -16.71
N LYS A 470 21.20 25.51 -15.85
CA LYS A 470 20.83 26.90 -15.58
C LYS A 470 20.60 27.13 -14.08
N VAL A 471 21.13 28.24 -13.55
CA VAL A 471 20.79 28.72 -12.21
C VAL A 471 19.98 30.01 -12.36
N ILE A 472 18.88 30.12 -11.61
CA ILE A 472 17.98 31.27 -11.62
C ILE A 472 17.84 31.79 -10.19
N VAL A 473 18.22 33.04 -9.97
CA VAL A 473 18.01 33.74 -8.70
C VAL A 473 16.92 34.79 -8.92
N THR A 474 15.83 34.68 -8.19
CA THR A 474 14.71 35.63 -8.24
C THR A 474 14.67 36.49 -6.98
N GLY A 475 13.82 37.52 -6.96
CA GLY A 475 13.67 38.38 -5.78
C GLY A 475 14.81 39.38 -5.54
N VAL A 476 15.72 39.55 -6.51
CA VAL A 476 16.84 40.50 -6.44
C VAL A 476 16.65 41.67 -7.40
N ASN A 477 17.10 42.86 -6.98
CA ASN A 477 17.14 44.07 -7.81
C ASN A 477 18.59 44.43 -8.08
N LEU A 478 19.09 44.07 -9.27
CA LEU A 478 20.49 44.26 -9.65
C LEU A 478 20.62 45.23 -10.82
N THR A 479 21.64 46.08 -10.76
CA THR A 479 22.11 46.82 -11.94
C THR A 479 22.69 45.86 -12.97
N GLN A 480 22.84 46.33 -14.21
CA GLN A 480 23.46 45.51 -15.28
C GLN A 480 24.91 45.13 -14.93
N THR A 481 25.67 46.06 -14.33
CA THR A 481 27.04 45.81 -13.89
C THR A 481 27.10 44.73 -12.81
N GLN A 482 26.26 44.81 -11.77
CA GLN A 482 26.21 43.79 -10.72
C GLN A 482 25.88 42.40 -11.29
N ALA A 483 24.89 42.32 -12.18
CA ALA A 483 24.52 41.05 -12.78
C ALA A 483 25.64 40.44 -13.64
N ALA A 484 26.36 41.26 -14.41
CA ALA A 484 27.49 40.81 -15.23
C ALA A 484 28.68 40.34 -14.38
N ASP A 485 28.95 41.04 -13.29
CA ASP A 485 30.01 40.70 -12.35
C ASP A 485 29.71 39.40 -11.58
N LEU A 486 28.49 39.23 -11.05
CA LEU A 486 28.07 38.00 -10.39
C LEU A 486 28.09 36.79 -11.33
N MET A 487 27.76 37.01 -12.60
CA MET A 487 27.88 36.00 -13.66
C MET A 487 29.33 35.53 -13.84
N GLU A 488 30.25 36.48 -13.93
CA GLU A 488 31.68 36.20 -14.08
C GLU A 488 32.22 35.48 -12.83
N ALA A 489 31.87 35.98 -11.64
CA ALA A 489 32.21 35.35 -10.37
C ALA A 489 31.72 33.90 -10.33
N PHE A 490 30.48 33.63 -10.73
CA PHE A 490 29.92 32.29 -10.80
C PHE A 490 30.69 31.38 -11.78
N LYS A 491 30.93 31.85 -13.01
CA LYS A 491 31.66 31.09 -14.04
C LYS A 491 33.12 30.81 -13.67
N SER A 492 33.73 31.67 -12.86
CA SER A 492 35.09 31.46 -12.36
C SER A 492 35.20 30.28 -11.39
N LYS A 493 34.11 29.93 -10.69
CA LYS A 493 34.06 28.84 -9.71
C LYS A 493 33.49 27.55 -10.30
N PHE A 494 32.53 27.69 -11.21
CA PHE A 494 31.85 26.57 -11.85
C PHE A 494 31.92 26.77 -13.37
N VAL A 495 32.50 25.82 -14.09
CA VAL A 495 32.56 25.89 -15.57
C VAL A 495 31.14 25.67 -16.12
N VAL A 496 30.36 26.74 -16.32
CA VAL A 496 28.95 26.70 -16.76
C VAL A 496 28.77 27.45 -18.08
N PHE A 497 28.06 26.83 -19.03
CA PHE A 497 27.94 27.32 -20.41
C PHE A 497 26.89 28.44 -20.61
N GLU A 498 25.78 28.53 -19.87
CA GLU A 498 24.75 29.58 -20.09
C GLU A 498 23.96 30.00 -18.82
N PHE A 499 23.62 31.29 -18.69
CA PHE A 499 22.77 31.84 -17.62
C PHE A 499 22.00 33.04 -18.22
N TYR A 500 20.67 33.04 -18.14
CA TYR A 500 19.79 33.99 -18.84
C TYR A 500 18.96 34.87 -17.88
N ARG A 501 18.87 36.16 -18.21
CA ARG A 501 18.09 37.23 -17.55
C ARG A 501 16.63 37.19 -18.02
N LEU A 502 15.67 37.27 -17.10
CA LEU A 502 14.28 37.66 -17.42
C LEU A 502 13.94 38.91 -16.61
N SER A 503 14.02 40.07 -17.27
CA SER A 503 13.41 41.31 -16.77
C SER A 503 12.15 41.58 -17.60
N SER A 504 10.97 41.44 -17.00
CA SER A 504 9.72 41.90 -17.60
C SER A 504 9.63 43.42 -17.53
N PHE A 505 9.56 44.11 -18.68
CA PHE A 505 9.14 45.51 -18.75
C PHE A 505 7.90 45.62 -19.63
N SER A 506 6.78 45.99 -19.00
CA SER A 506 5.61 46.58 -19.67
C SER A 506 5.88 48.07 -19.86
N SER A 507 6.02 48.51 -21.11
CA SER A 507 6.09 49.93 -21.46
C SER A 507 4.71 50.38 -21.93
N SER A 508 3.93 50.96 -21.03
CA SER A 508 2.80 51.82 -21.38
C SER A 508 3.35 53.12 -21.99
N ARG A 509 3.25 53.26 -23.32
CA ARG A 509 3.38 54.56 -23.98
C ARG A 509 1.99 55.17 -24.07
N ARG A 510 1.74 56.16 -23.21
CA ARG A 510 0.61 57.09 -23.32
C ARG A 510 1.08 58.26 -24.19
N THR A 511 0.59 58.35 -25.43
CA THR A 511 0.71 59.57 -26.24
C THR A 511 -0.57 60.37 -26.11
N LYS A 512 -0.41 61.67 -25.85
CA LYS A 512 -1.45 62.68 -26.10
C LYS A 512 -1.67 62.83 -27.60
#